data_AF-W1YL10-F1
#
_entry.id   AF-W1YL10-F1
#
_cell.length_a   1.000
_cell.length_b   1.000
_cell.length_c   1.000
_cell.angle_alpha   90.00
_cell.angle_beta   90.00
_cell.angle_gamma   90.00
#
_symmetry.space_group_name_H-M   'P 1'
#
loop_
_entity.id
_entity.type
_entity.pdbx_description
1 polymer ?
#
loop_
_entity_poly.entity_id
_entity_poly.type
_entity_poly.pdbx_seq_one_letter_code
_entity_poly.pdbx_strand_id
1 'polypeptide(L)'
;PNTVEHHIEWIKLYFVAEGTQLPFEVGEISFNVHGDGATANEGPVHAISEGSLAVSLNKSGKLIAVSYCNIHGLWESEKDIVVA
;
A
#
# COMPACT_ATOMS: atom_id res chain seq x y z
N PRO A 1 3.52 5.55 13.10
CA PRO A 1 3.56 4.60 14.23
C PRO A 1 3.16 3.21 13.77
N ASN A 2 3.48 2.18 14.55
CA ASN A 2 3.03 0.81 14.29
C ASN A 2 2.70 0.13 15.62
N THR A 3 1.62 0.62 16.25
CA THR A 3 1.06 0.09 17.51
C THR A 3 -0.34 -0.46 17.25
N VAL A 4 -0.91 -1.24 18.16
CA VAL A 4 -2.29 -1.76 18.06
C VAL A 4 -3.30 -0.62 17.83
N GLU A 5 -3.06 0.55 18.41
CA GLU A 5 -3.96 1.71 18.33
C GLU A 5 -3.74 2.58 17.08
N HIS A 6 -2.54 2.57 16.50
CA HIS A 6 -2.17 3.45 15.40
C HIS A 6 -1.12 2.82 14.47
N HIS A 7 -1.57 2.44 13.28
CA HIS A 7 -0.76 1.77 12.27
C HIS A 7 -1.26 2.05 10.84
N ILE A 8 -0.46 1.64 9.86
CA ILE A 8 -0.86 1.54 8.46
C ILE A 8 -1.41 0.13 8.25
N GLU A 9 -2.63 0.05 7.74
CA GLU A 9 -3.36 -1.20 7.52
C GLU A 9 -2.96 -1.84 6.19
N TRP A 10 -2.87 -1.04 5.12
CA TRP A 10 -2.55 -1.53 3.80
C TRP A 10 -1.98 -0.45 2.88
N ILE A 11 -1.32 -0.90 1.82
CA ILE A 11 -0.97 -0.12 0.64
C ILE A 11 -1.51 -0.83 -0.60
N LYS A 12 -2.21 -0.09 -1.45
CA LYS A 12 -2.65 -0.53 -2.78
C LYS A 12 -1.87 0.17 -3.86
N LEU A 13 -1.53 -0.56 -4.90
CA LEU A 13 -0.95 -0.01 -6.12
C LEU A 13 -1.97 -0.09 -7.24
N TYR A 14 -2.17 1.03 -7.92
CA TYR A 14 -2.96 1.14 -9.13
C TYR A 14 -2.07 1.56 -10.30
N PHE A 15 -2.47 1.18 -11.51
CA PHE A 15 -1.86 1.62 -12.75
C PHE A 15 -2.93 2.22 -13.67
N VAL A 16 -2.64 3.39 -14.24
CA VAL A 16 -3.47 4.04 -15.27
C VAL A 16 -2.62 4.13 -16.54
N ALA A 17 -3.02 3.40 -17.58
CA ALA A 17 -2.32 3.44 -18.86
C ALA A 17 -2.49 4.81 -19.54
N GLU A 18 -1.44 5.27 -20.22
CA GLU A 18 -1.47 6.51 -20.99
C GLU A 18 -2.66 6.54 -21.99
N GLY A 19 -3.34 7.68 -22.07
CA GLY A 19 -4.51 7.88 -22.92
C GLY A 19 -5.81 7.29 -22.37
N THR A 20 -5.81 6.74 -21.15
CA THR A 20 -6.99 6.21 -20.46
C THR A 20 -7.21 6.91 -19.11
N GLN A 21 -8.42 6.79 -18.55
CA GLN A 21 -8.73 7.20 -17.17
C GLN A 21 -9.09 6.00 -16.28
N LEU A 22 -9.05 4.77 -16.82
CA LEU A 22 -9.47 3.57 -16.12
C LEU A 22 -8.28 3.02 -15.30
N PRO A 23 -8.37 2.99 -13.95
CA PRO A 23 -7.33 2.39 -13.14
C PRO A 23 -7.45 0.86 -13.11
N PHE A 24 -6.31 0.20 -13.15
CA PHE A 24 -6.17 -1.22 -12.82
C PHE A 24 -5.59 -1.32 -11.41
N GLU A 25 -6.27 -2.01 -10.50
CA GLU A 25 -5.66 -2.41 -9.23
C GLU A 25 -4.60 -3.48 -9.52
N VAL A 26 -3.34 -3.15 -9.28
CA VAL A 26 -2.20 -4.07 -9.48
C VAL A 26 -2.12 -5.05 -8.33
N GLY A 27 -2.38 -4.59 -7.11
CA GLY A 27 -2.44 -5.41 -5.92
C GLY A 27 -2.50 -4.61 -4.63
N GLU A 28 -2.76 -5.32 -3.54
CA GLU A 28 -2.77 -4.82 -2.16
C GLU A 28 -1.69 -5.56 -1.35
N ILE A 29 -1.01 -4.83 -0.48
CA ILE A 29 -0.20 -5.39 0.60
C ILE A 29 -0.85 -4.98 1.91
N SER A 30 -1.39 -5.94 2.64
CA SER A 30 -1.98 -5.74 3.96
C SER A 30 -0.95 -6.04 5.06
N PHE A 31 -0.89 -5.18 6.07
CA PHE A 31 0.00 -5.30 7.22
C PHE A 31 -0.85 -5.65 8.43
N ASN A 32 -1.03 -6.94 8.73
CA ASN A 32 -2.12 -7.38 9.63
C ASN A 32 -1.76 -7.48 11.12
N VAL A 33 -0.51 -7.20 11.51
CA VAL A 33 -0.04 -7.42 12.89
C VAL A 33 0.77 -6.23 13.35
N HIS A 34 0.45 -5.69 14.53
CA HIS A 34 0.96 -4.40 15.02
C HIS A 34 1.44 -4.49 16.49
N GLY A 35 1.95 -5.66 16.88
CA GLY A 35 2.29 -5.97 18.27
C GLY A 35 1.13 -6.59 19.05
N ASP A 36 0.20 -7.23 18.36
CA ASP A 36 -0.96 -7.91 18.95
C ASP A 36 -0.53 -9.06 19.86
N GLY A 37 -1.11 -9.12 21.06
CA GLY A 37 -0.80 -10.13 22.07
C GLY A 37 -1.83 -10.15 23.21
N ALA A 38 -1.56 -10.89 24.28
CA ALA A 38 -2.40 -10.86 25.49
C ALA A 38 -2.48 -9.47 26.12
N THR A 39 -1.38 -8.71 26.01
CA THR A 39 -1.28 -7.28 26.27
C THR A 39 -0.99 -6.57 24.95
N ALA A 40 -1.68 -5.47 24.67
CA ALA A 40 -1.43 -4.68 23.46
C ALA A 40 0.02 -4.17 23.41
N ASN A 41 0.62 -4.20 22.21
CA ASN A 41 1.99 -3.74 21.92
C ASN A 41 3.12 -4.58 22.54
N GLU A 42 2.80 -5.72 23.17
CA GLU A 42 3.80 -6.68 23.70
C GLU A 42 3.91 -7.95 22.82
N GLY A 43 3.12 -8.03 21.74
CA GLY A 43 3.19 -9.11 20.77
C GLY A 43 4.56 -9.15 20.07
N PRO A 44 5.08 -10.36 19.74
CA PRO A 44 6.42 -10.50 19.19
C PRO A 44 6.55 -10.12 17.72
N VAL A 45 5.46 -9.78 17.03
CA VAL A 45 5.41 -9.56 15.59
C VAL A 45 4.83 -8.18 15.28
N HIS A 46 5.49 -7.46 14.39
CA HIS A 46 4.97 -6.28 13.71
C HIS A 46 5.18 -6.46 12.21
N ALA A 47 4.10 -6.35 11.44
CA ALA A 47 4.16 -6.19 10.00
C ALA A 47 4.63 -4.77 9.69
N ILE A 48 5.82 -4.64 9.11
CA ILE A 48 6.35 -3.35 8.68
C ILE A 48 5.57 -2.91 7.44
N SER A 49 5.14 -1.64 7.41
CA SER A 49 4.35 -1.05 6.33
C SER A 49 5.19 -0.75 5.08
N GLU A 50 5.86 -1.78 4.57
CA GLU A 50 6.74 -1.78 3.41
C GLU A 50 6.54 -3.07 2.62
N GLY A 51 6.55 -2.98 1.30
CA GLY A 51 6.45 -4.16 0.45
C GLY A 51 6.72 -3.85 -1.00
N SER A 52 6.77 -4.90 -1.82
CA SER A 52 7.05 -4.81 -3.25
C SER A 52 6.04 -5.63 -4.04
N LEU A 53 5.53 -5.06 -5.13
CA LEU A 53 4.73 -5.76 -6.14
C LEU A 53 5.55 -5.86 -7.41
N ALA A 54 5.75 -7.09 -7.90
CA ALA A 54 6.32 -7.32 -9.22
C ALA A 54 5.20 -7.21 -10.28
N VAL A 55 5.36 -6.30 -11.23
CA VAL A 55 4.35 -6.02 -12.26
C VAL A 55 4.97 -6.04 -13.65
N SER A 56 4.25 -6.60 -14.62
CA SER A 56 4.59 -6.53 -16.05
C SER A 56 3.67 -5.53 -16.73
N LEU A 57 4.24 -4.48 -17.30
CA LEU A 57 3.52 -3.42 -18.02
C LEU A 57 3.94 -3.44 -19.50
N ASN A 58 2.97 -3.30 -20.40
CA ASN A 58 3.21 -3.22 -21.85
C ASN A 58 2.93 -1.82 -22.43
N LYS A 59 2.64 -0.85 -21.56
CA LYS A 59 2.38 0.55 -21.90
C LYS A 59 2.92 1.44 -20.78
N SER A 60 3.41 2.62 -21.17
CA SER A 60 3.68 3.73 -20.25
C SER A 60 2.39 4.22 -19.61
N GLY A 61 2.52 4.95 -18.50
CA GLY A 61 1.38 5.49 -17.78
C GLY A 61 1.77 6.03 -16.41
N LYS A 62 0.85 5.92 -15.46
CA LYS A 62 1.01 6.42 -14.09
C LYS A 62 0.76 5.32 -13.08
N LEU A 63 1.65 5.18 -12.11
CA LEU A 63 1.45 4.39 -10.91
C LEU A 63 0.86 5.28 -9.82
N ILE A 64 -0.18 4.80 -9.14
CA ILE A 64 -0.83 5.50 -8.03
C ILE A 64 -0.79 4.56 -6.83
N ALA A 65 -0.12 4.96 -5.75
CA ALA A 65 -0.12 4.23 -4.49
C ALA A 65 -1.08 4.91 -3.52
N VAL A 66 -2.01 4.14 -2.97
CA VAL A 66 -2.96 4.58 -1.94
C VAL A 66 -2.66 3.80 -0.66
N SER A 67 -2.57 4.48 0.47
CA SER A 67 -2.39 3.84 1.78
C SER A 67 -3.49 4.24 2.75
N TYR A 68 -3.76 3.37 3.72
CA TYR A 68 -4.75 3.62 4.77
C TYR A 68 -4.10 3.53 6.14
N CYS A 69 -4.21 4.63 6.90
CA CYS A 69 -3.93 4.63 8.32
C CYS A 69 -5.25 4.45 9.07
N ASN A 70 -5.28 3.52 10.03
CA ASN A 70 -6.49 3.15 10.77
C ASN A 70 -7.20 4.34 11.45
N ILE A 71 -6.46 5.40 11.84
CA ILE A 71 -7.01 6.61 12.50
C ILE A 71 -6.80 7.91 11.70
N HIS A 72 -5.95 7.91 10.66
CA HIS A 72 -5.67 9.12 9.86
C HIS A 72 -6.26 9.06 8.44
N GLY A 73 -7.04 8.03 8.12
CA GLY A 73 -7.70 7.93 6.83
C GLY A 73 -6.75 7.59 5.68
N LEU A 74 -7.09 8.05 4.48
CA LEU A 74 -6.41 7.70 3.23
C LEU A 74 -5.32 8.71 2.87
N TRP A 75 -4.25 8.20 2.27
CA TRP A 75 -3.16 8.96 1.68
C TRP A 75 -2.89 8.44 0.27
N GLU A 76 -2.46 9.33 -0.62
CA GLU A 76 -2.12 8.96 -2.00
C GLU A 76 -0.78 9.55 -2.43
N SER A 77 -0.13 8.86 -3.36
CA SER A 77 1.02 9.37 -4.11
C SER A 77 0.99 8.80 -5.52
N GLU A 78 1.58 9.53 -6.47
CA GLU A 78 1.63 9.11 -7.85
C GLU A 78 3.02 9.30 -8.48
N LYS A 79 3.31 8.47 -9.48
CA LYS A 79 4.56 8.53 -10.23
C LYS A 79 4.34 8.05 -11.67
N ASP A 80 4.80 8.83 -12.63
CA ASP A 80 4.80 8.41 -14.02
C ASP A 80 5.84 7.32 -14.28
N ILE A 81 5.52 6.38 -15.17
CA ILE A 81 6.39 5.28 -15.59
C ILE A 81 6.44 5.17 -17.11
N VAL A 82 7.66 5.03 -17.64
CA VAL A 82 7.92 4.79 -19.06
C VAL A 82 8.31 3.33 -19.23
N VAL A 83 7.59 2.62 -20.09
CA VAL A 83 7.97 1.27 -20.54
C VAL A 83 8.82 1.43 -21.81
N ALA A 84 10.00 0.82 -21.81
CA ALA A 84 10.95 0.86 -22.93
C ALA A 84 10.59 -0.12 -24.05
#